data_AF-A0A4Z2EXE9-F1
#
_entry.id   AF-A0A4Z2EXE9-F1
#
_cell.length_a   1.000
_cell.length_b   1.000
_cell.length_c   1.000
_cell.angle_alpha   90.00
_cell.angle_beta   90.00
_cell.angle_gamma   90.00
#
_symmetry.space_group_name_H-M   'P 1'
#
loop_
_entity.id
_entity.type
_entity.pdbx_description
1 polymer ?
#
loop_
_entity_poly.entity_id
_entity_poly.type
_entity_poly.pdbx_seq_one_letter_code
_entity_poly.pdbx_strand_id
1 'polypeptide(L)'
;MEAAPAKPKNSANVVTVQAGSKSVVVARCEAADGKPAATIKWLASVGGNHSTSTTNGPDGTVTVRSEYQLVPTPADDGGEVTCMVDQRTQAQPWVHPVKLSVEYPPSVSIEGYDNNWYVGRSDAVLLCMANGNPEPTAVTWTA
;
A
#
# COMPACT_ATOMS: atom_id res chain seq x y z
N MET A 1 39.12 17.67 5.51
CA MET A 1 38.30 18.07 4.35
C MET A 1 36.92 17.50 4.57
N GLU A 2 36.01 18.33 5.08
CA GLU A 2 34.64 17.92 5.37
C GLU A 2 33.93 17.66 4.05
N ALA A 3 33.35 16.49 3.89
CA ALA A 3 32.84 16.06 2.60
C ALA A 3 31.48 16.71 2.30
N ALA A 4 31.31 17.17 1.06
CA ALA A 4 30.21 18.04 0.65
C ALA A 4 28.81 17.43 0.92
N PRO A 5 27.81 18.24 1.31
CA PRO A 5 26.44 17.76 1.49
C PRO A 5 25.85 17.29 0.15
N ALA A 6 25.03 16.23 0.20
CA ALA A 6 24.39 15.62 -0.96
C ALA A 6 22.89 15.46 -0.71
N LYS A 7 22.08 15.82 -1.71
CA LYS A 7 20.63 15.63 -1.67
C LYS A 7 20.32 14.17 -2.01
N PRO A 8 19.56 13.44 -1.17
CA PRO A 8 19.22 12.06 -1.45
C PRO A 8 18.25 11.94 -2.63
N LYS A 9 18.32 10.81 -3.34
CA LYS A 9 17.36 10.38 -4.35
C LYS A 9 16.29 9.55 -3.65
N ASN A 10 15.11 10.13 -3.50
CA ASN A 10 14.00 9.49 -2.79
C ASN A 10 13.09 8.73 -3.76
N SER A 11 12.70 7.52 -3.39
CA SER A 11 11.71 6.72 -4.13
C SER A 11 10.84 5.94 -3.13
N ALA A 12 9.58 5.72 -3.50
CA ALA A 12 8.67 4.87 -2.73
C ALA A 12 7.83 4.05 -3.70
N ASN A 13 7.74 2.75 -3.45
CA ASN A 13 7.12 1.78 -4.34
C ASN A 13 6.21 0.85 -3.55
N VAL A 14 5.06 0.52 -4.13
CA VAL A 14 4.16 -0.53 -3.63
C VAL A 14 4.73 -1.91 -3.98
N VAL A 15 4.47 -2.87 -3.10
CA VAL A 15 4.70 -4.29 -3.34
C VAL A 15 3.34 -4.97 -3.33
N THR A 16 2.90 -5.48 -4.47
CA THR A 16 1.68 -6.30 -4.54
C THR A 16 1.89 -7.59 -3.75
N VAL A 17 0.97 -7.86 -2.82
CA VAL A 17 1.02 -9.04 -1.95
C VAL A 17 -0.33 -9.74 -1.91
N GLN A 18 -0.32 -11.04 -1.60
CA GLN A 18 -1.56 -11.79 -1.38
C GLN A 18 -1.99 -11.69 0.08
N ALA A 19 -3.30 -11.55 0.30
CA ALA A 19 -3.89 -11.59 1.63
C ALA A 19 -3.55 -12.91 2.33
N GLY A 20 -3.22 -12.84 3.62
CA GLY A 20 -2.74 -14.02 4.35
C GLY A 20 -2.52 -13.77 5.83
N SER A 21 -1.89 -14.75 6.48
CA SER A 21 -1.67 -14.76 7.94
C SER A 21 -0.23 -14.43 8.35
N LYS A 22 0.64 -14.10 7.38
CA LYS A 22 2.06 -13.77 7.61
C LYS A 22 2.31 -12.30 7.35
N SER A 23 3.18 -11.71 8.17
CA SER A 23 3.66 -10.35 7.93
C SER A 23 4.57 -10.35 6.71
N VAL A 24 4.27 -9.49 5.73
CA VAL A 24 5.01 -9.34 4.48
C VAL A 24 5.26 -7.86 4.18
N VAL A 25 6.27 -7.57 3.36
CA VAL A 25 6.58 -6.20 2.94
C VAL A 25 5.55 -5.76 1.90
N VAL A 26 4.82 -4.68 2.18
CA VAL A 26 3.76 -4.12 1.33
C VAL A 26 4.16 -2.80 0.65
N ALA A 27 5.14 -2.10 1.21
CA ALA A 27 5.69 -0.88 0.62
C ALA A 27 7.18 -0.77 0.94
N ARG A 28 7.93 -0.15 0.02
CA ARG A 28 9.36 0.12 0.17
C ARG A 28 9.62 1.58 -0.11
N CYS A 29 10.36 2.22 0.78
CA CYS A 29 10.83 3.59 0.60
C CYS A 29 12.35 3.63 0.71
N GLU A 30 12.98 4.39 -0.16
CA GLU A 30 14.43 4.47 -0.26
C GLU A 30 14.86 5.92 -0.45
N ALA A 31 15.84 6.34 0.35
CA ALA A 31 16.52 7.63 0.27
C ALA A 31 18.00 7.37 -0.01
N ALA A 32 18.35 7.28 -1.30
CA ALA A 32 19.68 6.89 -1.75
C ALA A 32 20.65 8.06 -1.82
N ASP A 33 21.93 7.79 -1.58
CA ASP A 33 23.04 8.74 -1.75
C ASP A 33 22.92 10.04 -0.91
N GLY A 34 22.24 9.98 0.24
CA GLY A 34 22.06 11.14 1.12
C GLY A 34 23.31 11.49 1.92
N LYS A 35 23.60 12.79 2.08
CA LYS A 35 24.63 13.23 3.01
C LYS A 35 24.23 14.50 3.76
N PRO A 36 23.95 14.43 5.08
CA PRO A 36 24.07 13.28 5.99
C PRO A 36 23.02 12.18 5.74
N ALA A 37 22.86 11.21 6.65
CA ALA A 37 21.83 10.15 6.54
C ALA A 37 20.42 10.74 6.64
N ALA A 38 19.50 10.33 5.75
CA ALA A 38 18.12 10.82 5.76
C ALA A 38 17.28 10.06 6.79
N THR A 39 16.26 10.70 7.34
CA THR A 39 15.31 10.07 8.26
C THR A 39 14.05 9.71 7.51
N ILE A 40 13.68 8.44 7.48
CA ILE A 40 12.42 7.96 6.88
C ILE A 40 11.38 7.78 7.99
N LYS A 41 10.19 8.33 7.80
CA LYS A 41 9.01 8.17 8.65
C LYS A 41 7.85 7.66 7.80
N TRP A 42 6.98 6.87 8.40
CA TRP A 42 5.77 6.35 7.75
C TRP A 42 4.52 6.90 8.42
N LEU A 43 3.60 7.40 7.61
CA LEU A 43 2.23 7.71 8.02
C LEU A 43 1.32 6.69 7.33
N ALA A 44 0.80 5.73 8.08
CA ALA A 44 -0.06 4.70 7.54
C ALA A 44 -1.47 4.83 8.11
N SER A 45 -2.46 4.64 7.25
CA SER A 45 -3.87 4.50 7.66
C SER A 45 -4.18 3.09 8.16
N VAL A 46 -3.31 2.14 7.83
CA VAL A 46 -3.40 0.72 8.16
C VAL A 46 -2.43 0.34 9.27
N GLY A 47 -2.73 -0.73 10.01
CA GLY A 47 -1.84 -1.25 11.04
C GLY A 47 -0.60 -1.92 10.44
N GLY A 48 0.55 -1.79 11.11
CA GLY A 48 1.77 -2.40 10.62
C GLY A 48 3.01 -2.02 11.42
N ASN A 49 4.15 -2.51 10.96
CA ASN A 49 5.46 -2.15 11.45
C ASN A 49 6.36 -1.76 10.27
N HIS A 50 7.49 -1.12 10.53
CA HIS A 50 8.47 -0.81 9.49
C HIS A 50 9.86 -1.24 9.95
N SER A 51 10.67 -1.69 9.00
CA SER A 51 12.07 -2.01 9.22
C SER A 51 12.92 -1.08 8.40
N THR A 52 13.83 -0.35 9.05
CA THR A 52 14.73 0.60 8.38
C THR A 52 16.15 0.05 8.42
N SER A 53 16.77 -0.03 7.24
CA SER A 53 18.17 -0.39 7.06
C SER A 53 18.94 0.78 6.47
N THR A 54 20.23 0.86 6.82
CA THR A 54 21.11 1.94 6.41
C THR A 54 22.37 1.35 5.82
N THR A 55 22.80 1.85 4.66
CA THR A 55 24.01 1.40 3.97
C THR A 55 24.90 2.59 3.67
N ASN A 56 26.18 2.47 4.01
CA ASN A 56 27.19 3.49 3.74
C ASN A 56 27.73 3.33 2.32
N GLY A 57 27.73 4.43 1.56
CA GLY A 57 28.29 4.51 0.22
C GLY A 57 29.78 4.90 0.22
N PRO A 58 30.47 4.70 -0.92
CA PRO A 58 31.92 4.92 -1.07
C PRO A 58 32.36 6.38 -0.83
N ASP A 59 31.47 7.36 -1.00
CA ASP A 59 31.76 8.80 -0.80
C ASP A 59 31.34 9.31 0.59
N GLY A 60 31.11 8.41 1.54
CA GLY A 60 30.50 8.75 2.84
C GLY A 60 29.07 9.28 2.69
N THR A 61 28.42 8.97 1.57
CA THR A 61 26.98 9.05 1.41
C THR A 61 26.32 7.92 2.19
N VAL A 62 25.05 8.06 2.48
CA VAL A 62 24.27 7.10 3.24
C VAL A 62 22.95 6.89 2.53
N THR A 63 22.69 5.62 2.19
CA THR A 63 21.42 5.18 1.62
C THR A 63 20.59 4.58 2.75
N VAL A 64 19.42 5.15 2.98
CA VAL A 64 18.48 4.65 3.99
C VAL A 64 17.31 4.02 3.25
N ARG A 65 16.95 2.80 3.61
CA ARG A 65 15.85 2.05 3.03
C ARG A 65 14.93 1.58 4.13
N SER A 66 13.65 1.88 4.01
CA SER A 66 12.62 1.46 4.95
C SER A 66 11.59 0.61 4.25
N GLU A 67 11.24 -0.52 4.86
CA GLU A 67 10.27 -1.48 4.34
C GLU A 67 9.09 -1.56 5.31
N TYR A 68 7.89 -1.24 4.82
CA TYR A 68 6.67 -1.31 5.61
C TYR A 68 6.10 -2.73 5.54
N GLN A 69 5.84 -3.32 6.70
CA GLN A 69 5.44 -4.70 6.87
C GLN A 69 4.14 -4.79 7.66
N LEU A 70 3.19 -5.56 7.15
CA LEU A 70 1.93 -5.85 7.85
C LEU A 70 1.42 -7.23 7.43
N VAL A 71 0.41 -7.72 8.15
CA VAL A 71 -0.32 -8.94 7.79
C VAL A 71 -1.45 -8.52 6.85
N PRO A 72 -1.37 -8.79 5.54
CA PRO A 72 -2.28 -8.20 4.56
C PRO A 72 -3.66 -8.84 4.66
N THR A 73 -4.68 -8.00 4.82
CA THR A 73 -6.08 -8.40 4.78
C THR A 73 -6.79 -7.77 3.58
N PRO A 74 -7.92 -8.33 3.12
CA PRO A 74 -8.73 -7.71 2.06
C PRO A 74 -9.19 -6.28 2.39
N ALA A 75 -9.30 -5.92 3.68
CA ALA A 75 -9.68 -4.58 4.11
C ALA A 75 -8.53 -3.56 4.00
N ASP A 76 -7.28 -4.01 3.90
CA ASP A 76 -6.11 -3.15 3.72
C ASP A 76 -5.88 -2.78 2.24
N ASP A 77 -6.56 -3.47 1.32
CA ASP A 77 -6.47 -3.17 -0.11
C ASP A 77 -6.96 -1.75 -0.42
N GLY A 78 -6.19 -1.03 -1.22
CA GLY A 78 -6.43 0.39 -1.46
C GLY A 78 -6.12 1.31 -0.27
N GLY A 79 -5.71 0.75 0.88
CA GLY A 79 -5.21 1.51 2.02
C GLY A 79 -3.98 2.35 1.65
N GLU A 80 -3.84 3.52 2.25
CA GLU A 80 -2.75 4.45 1.94
C GLU A 80 -1.66 4.44 3.03
N VAL A 81 -0.42 4.30 2.58
CA VAL A 81 0.79 4.39 3.39
C VAL A 81 1.70 5.45 2.79
N THR A 82 1.93 6.53 3.52
CA THR A 82 2.73 7.67 3.08
C THR A 82 4.15 7.58 3.63
N CYS A 83 5.14 7.54 2.72
CA CYS A 83 6.54 7.69 3.09
C CYS A 83 6.91 9.17 3.20
N MET A 84 7.53 9.54 4.31
CA MET A 84 8.11 10.86 4.53
C MET A 84 9.62 10.73 4.70
N VAL A 85 10.39 11.40 3.85
CA VAL A 85 11.84 11.46 3.94
C VAL A 85 12.25 12.86 4.35
N ASP A 86 12.88 12.98 5.51
CA ASP A 86 13.39 14.24 6.05
C ASP A 86 14.92 14.26 5.98
N GLN A 87 15.46 15.31 5.37
CA GLN A 87 16.90 15.54 5.31
C GLN A 87 17.19 17.04 5.25
N ARG A 88 18.24 17.50 5.96
CA ARG A 88 18.66 18.91 6.04
C ARG A 88 18.99 19.57 4.70
N THR A 89 19.30 18.78 3.67
CA THR A 89 19.61 19.27 2.32
C THR A 89 18.35 19.43 1.46
N GLN A 90 17.20 18.97 1.95
CA GLN A 90 15.90 19.19 1.33
C GLN A 90 15.24 20.42 1.95
N ALA A 91 14.69 21.29 1.10
CA ALA A 91 13.99 22.50 1.57
C ALA A 91 12.74 22.17 2.39
N GLN A 92 12.08 21.06 2.05
CA GLN A 92 10.92 20.51 2.72
C GLN A 92 11.04 18.98 2.73
N PRO A 93 10.44 18.29 3.72
CA PRO A 93 10.36 16.84 3.74
C PRO A 93 9.71 16.32 2.45
N TRP A 94 10.30 15.31 1.85
CA TRP A 94 9.69 14.64 0.70
C TRP A 94 8.59 13.71 1.18
N VAL A 95 7.39 13.88 0.66
CA VAL A 95 6.21 13.10 1.06
C VAL A 95 5.65 12.39 -0.16
N HIS A 96 5.49 11.08 -0.07
CA HIS A 96 4.95 10.27 -1.16
C HIS A 96 3.94 9.23 -0.65
N PRO A 97 2.64 9.40 -0.99
CA PRO A 97 1.61 8.42 -0.68
C PRO A 97 1.75 7.19 -1.58
N VAL A 98 1.66 6.01 -0.97
CA VAL A 98 1.68 4.71 -1.64
C VAL A 98 0.37 4.00 -1.33
N LYS A 99 -0.41 3.68 -2.38
CA LYS A 99 -1.60 2.84 -2.24
C LYS A 99 -1.19 1.38 -2.20
N LEU A 100 -1.66 0.67 -1.18
CA LEU A 100 -1.42 -0.75 -1.03
C LEU A 100 -2.23 -1.53 -2.07
N SER A 101 -1.63 -2.60 -2.58
CA SER A 101 -2.25 -3.53 -3.51
C SER A 101 -2.22 -4.91 -2.88
N VAL A 102 -3.37 -5.33 -2.35
CA VAL A 102 -3.52 -6.64 -1.72
C VAL A 102 -4.42 -7.50 -2.58
N GLU A 103 -3.90 -8.61 -3.09
CA GLU A 103 -4.65 -9.57 -3.88
C GLU A 103 -5.44 -10.52 -2.96
N TYR A 104 -6.71 -10.71 -3.26
CA TYR A 104 -7.61 -11.60 -2.51
C TYR A 104 -8.72 -12.16 -3.42
N PRO A 105 -9.22 -13.37 -3.13
CA PRO A 105 -10.30 -13.96 -3.91
C PRO A 105 -11.58 -13.14 -3.79
N PRO A 106 -12.43 -13.11 -4.84
CA PRO A 106 -13.64 -12.32 -4.85
C PRO A 106 -14.64 -12.81 -3.79
N SER A 107 -15.19 -11.87 -3.02
CA SER A 107 -16.33 -12.08 -2.14
C SER A 107 -17.61 -11.68 -2.86
N VAL A 108 -18.59 -12.58 -2.90
CA VAL A 108 -19.85 -12.38 -3.63
C VAL A 108 -21.01 -12.19 -2.65
N SER A 109 -21.83 -11.17 -2.89
CA SER A 109 -23.06 -10.87 -2.16
C SER A 109 -24.18 -10.58 -3.14
N ILE A 110 -25.39 -11.07 -2.84
CA ILE A 110 -26.60 -10.82 -3.65
C ILE A 110 -27.46 -9.82 -2.91
N GLU A 111 -27.76 -8.69 -3.55
CA GLU A 111 -28.62 -7.63 -3.04
C GLU A 111 -29.87 -7.47 -3.92
N GLY A 112 -30.88 -6.74 -3.44
CA GLY A 112 -32.10 -6.42 -4.20
C GLY A 112 -33.36 -7.22 -3.78
N TYR A 113 -33.22 -8.18 -2.86
CA TYR A 113 -34.38 -8.82 -2.24
C TYR A 113 -34.90 -7.97 -1.07
N ASP A 114 -36.17 -7.55 -1.14
CA ASP A 114 -36.79 -6.62 -0.19
C ASP A 114 -37.84 -7.28 0.73
N ASN A 115 -37.83 -8.62 0.84
CA ASN A 115 -38.79 -9.42 1.62
C ASN A 115 -40.28 -9.24 1.24
N ASN A 116 -40.60 -8.59 0.12
CA ASN A 116 -41.97 -8.34 -0.32
C ASN A 116 -42.21 -8.83 -1.76
N TRP A 117 -41.78 -10.06 -2.05
CA TRP A 117 -41.93 -10.66 -3.38
C TRP A 117 -43.21 -11.49 -3.40
N TYR A 118 -44.14 -11.10 -4.27
CA TYR A 118 -45.43 -11.77 -4.46
C TYR A 118 -45.70 -12.01 -5.95
N VAL A 119 -46.58 -12.98 -6.23
CA VAL A 119 -46.95 -13.36 -7.60
C VAL A 119 -47.60 -12.16 -8.30
N GLY A 120 -47.06 -11.77 -9.46
CA GLY A 120 -47.55 -10.65 -10.26
C GLY A 120 -46.80 -9.32 -10.07
N ARG A 121 -45.79 -9.28 -9.19
CA ARG A 121 -44.89 -8.13 -9.09
C ARG A 121 -43.97 -8.02 -10.31
N SER A 122 -43.89 -6.84 -10.90
CA SER A 122 -42.91 -6.48 -11.94
C SER A 122 -41.68 -5.80 -11.31
N ASP A 123 -40.60 -5.68 -12.09
CA ASP A 123 -39.41 -4.89 -11.75
C ASP A 123 -38.60 -5.40 -10.53
N ALA A 124 -38.67 -6.69 -10.23
CA ALA A 124 -37.78 -7.33 -9.26
C ALA A 124 -36.38 -7.51 -9.87
N VAL A 125 -35.36 -6.90 -9.27
CA VAL A 125 -33.97 -6.95 -9.73
C VAL A 125 -33.07 -7.45 -8.60
N LEU A 126 -32.20 -8.42 -8.91
CA LEU A 126 -31.12 -8.84 -8.03
C LEU A 126 -29.80 -8.30 -8.58
N LEU A 127 -28.95 -7.82 -7.69
CA LEU A 127 -27.61 -7.34 -8.00
C LEU A 127 -26.59 -8.28 -7.39
N CYS A 128 -25.62 -8.74 -8.20
CA CYS A 128 -24.47 -9.50 -7.74
C CYS A 128 -23.32 -8.54 -7.49
N MET A 129 -23.01 -8.32 -6.22
CA MET A 129 -21.86 -7.54 -5.77
C MET A 129 -20.68 -8.51 -5.61
N ALA A 130 -19.66 -8.39 -6.46
CA ALA A 130 -18.44 -9.20 -6.39
C ALA A 130 -17.24 -8.29 -6.15
N ASN A 131 -16.64 -8.37 -4.96
CA ASN A 131 -15.46 -7.57 -4.59
C ASN A 131 -14.22 -8.47 -4.51
N GLY A 132 -13.22 -8.23 -5.35
CA GLY A 132 -11.97 -8.99 -5.40
C GLY A 132 -10.84 -8.16 -6.00
N ASN A 133 -9.59 -8.52 -5.68
CA ASN A 133 -8.41 -7.93 -6.29
C ASN A 133 -7.50 -9.06 -6.81
N PRO A 134 -7.25 -9.16 -8.13
CA PRO A 134 -7.75 -8.27 -9.20
C PRO A 134 -9.27 -8.35 -9.40
N GLU A 135 -9.83 -7.32 -10.03
CA GLU A 135 -11.27 -7.18 -10.25
C GLU A 135 -11.84 -8.41 -10.98
N PRO A 136 -12.93 -9.03 -10.48
CA PRO A 136 -13.47 -10.25 -11.06
C PRO A 136 -13.97 -10.00 -12.50
N THR A 137 -13.47 -10.78 -13.45
CA THR A 137 -13.73 -10.60 -14.89
C THR A 137 -14.96 -11.34 -15.41
N ALA A 138 -15.49 -12.30 -14.64
CA ALA A 138 -16.63 -13.12 -15.04
C ALA A 138 -17.62 -13.30 -13.88
N VAL A 139 -18.89 -12.98 -14.14
CA VAL A 139 -20.01 -13.20 -13.22
C VAL A 139 -21.07 -14.01 -13.98
N THR A 140 -21.38 -15.20 -13.49
CA THR A 140 -22.37 -16.11 -14.10
C THR A 140 -23.53 -16.31 -13.16
N TRP A 141 -24.75 -16.00 -13.60
CA TRP A 141 -25.98 -16.34 -12.90
C TRP A 141 -26.46 -17.72 -13.32
N THR A 142 -26.76 -18.58 -12.36
CA THR A 142 -27.36 -19.90 -12.59
C THR A 142 -28.76 -19.95 -11.99
N ALA A 143 -29.72 -20.43 -12.78
CA ALA A 143 -31.13 -20.58 -12.41
C ALA A 143 -31.40 -21.83 -11.58
#